data_AF-V4M190-F1
#
_entry.id   AF-V4M190-F1
#
_cell.length_a   1.000
_cell.length_b   1.000
_cell.length_c   1.000
_cell.angle_alpha   90.00
_cell.angle_beta   90.00
_cell.angle_gamma   90.00
#
_symmetry.space_group_name_H-M   'P 1'
#
loop_
_entity.id
_entity.type
_entity.pdbx_description
1 polymer ?
#
loop_
_entity_poly.entity_id
_entity_poly.type
_entity_poly.pdbx_seq_one_letter_code
_entity_poly.pdbx_strand_id
1 'polypeptide(L)'
;MGSWFSSSSSTNMDLGVLTVNDENYTRDLHYQEALFSSLVASKAETNHHPQIQRNIATCIKQRAPMIKTENEPSKRSCMICMDEKPSSDIFRGATNCDHSYCTKCTIRYVVTKIEENVARIKCPDVECKRLIEPYTFRDLIPKDVFDRWGKALCESLIMSSEKIYCPFQGCS
;
A
#
# COMPACT_ATOMS: atom_id res chain seq x y z
N MET A 1 -33.89 -0.86 61.78
CA MET A 1 -33.15 -1.16 60.53
C MET A 1 -31.80 -1.72 60.93
N GLY A 2 -31.66 -3.05 60.92
CA GLY A 2 -30.53 -3.75 61.51
C GLY A 2 -29.34 -3.85 60.55
N SER A 3 -28.14 -3.72 61.12
CA SER A 3 -26.85 -4.02 60.49
C SER A 3 -26.30 -5.29 61.13
N TRP A 4 -25.91 -6.28 60.31
CA TRP A 4 -25.01 -7.37 60.70
C TRP A 4 -24.11 -7.70 59.51
N PHE A 5 -22.82 -7.43 59.67
CA PHE A 5 -21.74 -8.01 58.88
C PHE A 5 -21.58 -9.50 59.26
N SER A 6 -21.24 -10.34 58.27
CA SER A 6 -20.07 -11.25 58.35
C SER A 6 -19.86 -12.03 57.04
N SER A 7 -18.69 -11.76 56.46
CA SER A 7 -17.70 -12.68 55.86
C SER A 7 -18.08 -13.65 54.73
N SER A 8 -17.55 -13.29 53.56
CA SER A 8 -16.62 -14.05 52.70
C SER A 8 -16.88 -15.52 52.35
N SER A 9 -17.00 -15.76 51.04
CA SER A 9 -16.30 -16.85 50.37
C SER A 9 -15.99 -16.48 48.92
N SER A 10 -14.72 -16.69 48.56
CA SER A 10 -14.07 -16.30 47.32
C SER A 10 -14.68 -16.93 46.08
N THR A 11 -14.80 -16.12 45.01
CA THR A 11 -14.51 -16.59 43.65
C THR A 11 -13.64 -15.54 42.99
N ASN A 12 -12.36 -15.88 42.79
CA ASN A 12 -11.43 -15.11 41.97
C ASN A 12 -11.90 -15.19 40.52
N MET A 13 -12.18 -14.03 39.92
CA MET A 13 -12.27 -13.86 38.48
C MET A 13 -11.22 -12.81 38.14
N ASP A 14 -10.04 -13.28 37.73
CA ASP A 14 -8.88 -12.46 37.41
C ASP A 14 -9.21 -11.45 36.31
N LEU A 15 -9.23 -10.16 36.68
CA LEU A 15 -9.19 -9.06 35.75
C LEU A 15 -7.71 -8.84 35.40
N GLY A 16 -7.30 -9.35 34.24
CA GLY A 16 -5.96 -9.17 33.68
C GLY A 16 -5.64 -7.69 33.42
N VAL A 17 -5.16 -7.00 34.45
CA VAL A 17 -4.40 -5.76 34.33
C VAL A 17 -3.02 -6.16 33.82
N LEU A 18 -2.73 -5.82 32.56
CA LEU A 18 -1.37 -5.91 32.03
C LEU A 18 -0.51 -4.86 32.73
N THR A 19 0.19 -5.28 33.78
CA THR A 19 1.25 -4.51 34.40
C THR A 19 2.40 -4.38 33.40
N VAL A 20 2.59 -3.19 32.86
CA VAL A 20 3.75 -2.84 32.05
C VAL A 20 4.95 -2.81 32.99
N ASN A 21 5.80 -3.84 32.95
CA ASN A 21 7.01 -3.90 33.76
C ASN A 21 8.04 -2.85 33.26
N ASP A 22 8.56 -2.04 34.18
CA ASP A 22 9.56 -0.96 33.96
C ASP A 22 10.92 -1.42 33.38
N GLU A 23 11.14 -2.73 33.29
CA GLU A 23 12.39 -3.33 32.77
C GLU A 23 12.45 -3.39 31.23
N ASN A 24 11.30 -3.30 30.54
CA ASN A 24 11.30 -3.25 29.07
C ASN A 24 11.54 -1.83 28.53
N TYR A 25 11.09 -0.80 29.26
CA TYR A 25 11.29 0.60 28.89
C TYR A 25 12.78 1.00 28.90
N THR A 26 13.53 0.52 29.90
CA THR A 26 14.97 0.78 30.04
C THR A 26 15.82 0.13 28.96
N ARG A 27 15.38 -1.00 28.40
CA ARG A 27 16.07 -1.67 27.29
C ARG A 27 15.83 -0.95 25.95
N ASP A 28 14.62 -0.44 25.74
CA ASP A 28 14.26 0.29 24.52
C ASP A 28 15.00 1.64 24.42
N LEU A 29 15.26 2.29 25.56
CA LEU A 29 16.02 3.54 25.60
C LEU A 29 17.47 3.37 25.16
N HIS A 30 18.16 2.33 25.65
CA HIS A 30 19.55 2.05 25.27
C HIS A 30 19.69 1.65 23.79
N TYR A 31 18.66 1.02 23.20
CA TYR A 31 18.66 0.69 21.77
C TYR A 31 18.58 1.94 20.89
N GLN A 32 17.75 2.90 21.28
CA GLN A 32 17.63 4.19 20.58
C GLN A 32 18.93 5.01 20.68
N GLU A 33 19.58 5.02 21.85
CA GLU A 33 20.86 5.73 22.07
C GLU A 33 22.02 5.14 21.24
N ALA A 34 22.09 3.81 21.11
CA ALA A 34 23.11 3.15 20.29
C ALA A 34 22.97 3.49 18.80
N LEU A 35 21.73 3.56 18.30
CA LEU A 35 21.44 3.95 16.92
C LEU A 35 21.80 5.43 16.65
N PHE A 36 21.53 6.31 17.61
CA PHE A 36 21.89 7.73 17.49
C PHE A 36 23.41 7.95 17.54
N SER A 37 24.11 7.20 18.40
CA SER A 37 25.58 7.25 18.52
C SER A 37 26.29 6.77 17.25
N SER A 38 25.70 5.81 16.53
CA SER A 38 26.25 5.33 15.25
C SER A 38 26.20 6.40 14.14
N LEU A 39 25.21 7.32 14.17
CA LEU A 39 25.10 8.39 13.19
C LEU A 39 26.09 9.55 13.39
N VAL A 40 26.60 9.77 14.61
CA VAL A 40 27.50 10.90 14.90
C VAL A 40 28.98 10.60 14.63
N ALA A 41 29.36 9.33 14.44
CA ALA A 41 30.73 8.93 14.14
C ALA A 41 31.19 9.22 12.69
N SER A 42 30.33 9.80 11.84
CA SER A 42 30.68 10.12 10.44
C SER A 42 30.91 11.61 10.15
N LYS A 43 30.97 12.50 11.17
CA LYS A 43 31.21 13.92 10.92
C LYS A 43 32.11 14.60 11.95
N ALA A 44 33.40 14.30 11.91
CA ALA A 44 34.54 15.18 12.16
C ALA A 44 35.78 14.31 11.86
N GLU A 45 36.79 14.75 11.12
CA GLU A 45 37.72 15.75 11.63
C GLU A 45 38.50 16.48 10.53
N THR A 46 38.98 17.62 10.98
CA THR A 46 39.70 18.73 10.37
C THR A 46 41.12 18.42 9.91
N ASN A 47 41.58 19.28 8.98
CA ASN A 47 42.92 19.40 8.43
C ASN A 47 44.08 19.36 9.47
N HIS A 48 45.11 18.54 9.20
CA HIS A 48 46.51 18.99 9.25
C HIS A 48 47.42 18.11 8.36
N HIS A 49 48.30 18.80 7.63
CA HIS A 49 49.26 18.39 6.59
C HIS A 49 50.50 17.65 7.15
N PRO A 50 51.11 16.67 6.45
CA PRO A 50 52.29 16.98 5.60
C PRO A 50 52.46 16.14 4.29
N GLN A 51 52.61 16.87 3.20
CA GLN A 51 53.60 16.81 2.09
C GLN A 51 53.96 15.51 1.32
N ILE A 52 53.84 15.65 -0.03
CA ILE A 52 54.63 15.04 -1.14
C ILE A 52 54.16 13.62 -1.55
N GLN A 53 53.65 13.33 -2.76
CA GLN A 53 54.04 13.80 -4.10
C GLN A 53 52.89 13.69 -5.11
N ARG A 54 52.81 14.69 -6.00
CA ARG A 54 51.77 14.90 -7.00
C ARG A 54 52.25 14.41 -8.37
N ASN A 55 51.54 13.47 -8.99
CA ASN A 55 51.64 13.23 -10.44
C ASN A 55 50.28 13.48 -11.12
N ILE A 56 50.34 14.31 -12.16
CA ILE A 56 49.25 14.97 -12.87
C ILE A 56 48.90 14.20 -14.13
N ALA A 57 47.60 14.21 -14.45
CA ALA A 57 46.99 13.99 -15.76
C ALA A 57 47.18 12.61 -16.41
N THR A 58 46.05 11.97 -16.71
CA THR A 58 45.54 11.97 -18.09
C THR A 58 44.03 11.74 -18.05
N CYS A 59 43.23 12.69 -18.57
CA CYS A 59 41.84 12.43 -18.94
C CYS A 59 41.86 11.53 -20.18
N ILE A 60 41.88 10.21 -19.98
CA ILE A 60 41.69 9.28 -21.09
C ILE A 60 40.18 9.23 -21.37
N LYS A 61 39.80 9.93 -22.43
CA LYS A 61 38.46 9.92 -23.03
C LYS A 61 38.23 8.54 -23.67
N GLN A 62 38.04 7.50 -22.85
CA GLN A 62 37.48 6.25 -23.34
C GLN A 62 35.98 6.43 -23.48
N ARG A 63 35.55 6.76 -24.70
CA ARG A 63 34.19 6.47 -25.14
C ARG A 63 34.02 4.96 -25.04
N ALA A 64 33.38 4.51 -23.97
CA ALA A 64 32.82 3.17 -23.93
C ALA A 64 31.88 3.04 -25.14
N PRO A 65 31.94 1.93 -25.90
CA PRO A 65 30.95 1.68 -26.95
C PRO A 65 29.59 1.63 -26.26
N MET A 66 28.71 2.56 -26.61
CA MET A 66 27.30 2.44 -26.28
C MET A 66 26.81 1.18 -26.99
N ILE A 67 26.68 0.08 -26.25
CA ILE A 67 25.81 -1.00 -26.67
C ILE A 67 24.43 -0.34 -26.75
N LYS A 68 24.02 0.03 -27.96
CA LYS A 68 22.61 0.24 -28.25
C LYS A 68 21.97 -1.13 -28.10
N THR A 69 21.60 -1.47 -26.88
CA THR A 69 20.53 -2.44 -26.69
C THR A 69 19.31 -1.70 -27.20
N GLU A 70 19.00 -1.93 -28.47
CA GLU A 70 17.72 -1.61 -29.07
C GLU A 70 16.69 -2.40 -28.27
N ASN A 71 16.30 -1.84 -27.12
CA ASN A 71 15.15 -2.27 -26.36
C ASN A 71 13.97 -1.73 -27.17
N GLU A 72 13.62 -2.41 -28.25
CA GLU A 72 12.34 -2.16 -28.87
C GLU A 72 11.30 -2.42 -27.77
N PRO A 73 10.51 -1.40 -27.38
CA PRO A 73 9.57 -1.56 -26.29
C PRO A 73 8.58 -2.63 -26.71
N SER A 74 8.57 -3.75 -25.99
CA SER A 74 7.66 -4.86 -26.27
C SER A 74 6.22 -4.31 -26.31
N LYS A 75 5.51 -4.57 -27.41
CA LYS A 75 4.12 -4.17 -27.60
C LYS A 75 3.19 -5.33 -27.29
N ARG A 76 1.97 -5.02 -26.83
CA ARG A 76 0.87 -5.99 -26.69
C ARG A 76 -0.43 -5.41 -27.21
N SER A 77 -1.30 -6.26 -27.74
CA SER A 77 -2.64 -5.87 -28.18
C SER A 77 -3.62 -5.77 -27.01
N CYS A 78 -4.39 -4.70 -26.96
CA CYS A 78 -5.50 -4.55 -26.02
C CYS A 78 -6.72 -5.35 -26.51
N MET A 79 -7.27 -6.25 -25.69
CA MET A 79 -8.43 -7.07 -26.09
C MET A 79 -9.76 -6.28 -26.16
N ILE A 80 -9.83 -5.07 -25.61
CA ILE A 80 -11.04 -4.22 -25.66
C ILE A 80 -11.06 -3.33 -26.91
N CYS A 81 -9.95 -2.61 -27.18
CA CYS A 81 -9.90 -1.66 -28.30
C CYS A 81 -9.15 -2.18 -29.53
N MET A 82 -8.57 -3.39 -29.45
CA MET A 82 -7.82 -4.05 -30.53
C MET A 82 -6.55 -3.31 -31.00
N ASP A 83 -6.14 -2.24 -30.33
CA ASP A 83 -4.90 -1.52 -30.64
C ASP A 83 -3.66 -2.18 -30.03
N GLU A 84 -2.51 -2.03 -30.71
CA GLU A 84 -1.19 -2.24 -30.10
C GLU A 84 -0.83 -1.12 -29.12
N LYS A 85 -0.36 -1.50 -27.94
CA LYS A 85 0.14 -0.59 -26.90
C LYS A 85 1.53 -1.00 -26.44
N PRO A 86 2.37 -0.05 -26.00
CA PRO A 86 3.62 -0.40 -25.33
C PRO A 86 3.30 -1.18 -24.05
N SER A 87 4.19 -2.09 -23.65
CA SER A 87 4.03 -2.88 -22.42
C SER A 87 3.90 -2.06 -21.13
N SER A 88 4.32 -0.78 -21.16
CA SER A 88 4.10 0.21 -20.09
C SER A 88 2.67 0.71 -19.99
N ASP A 89 1.90 0.70 -21.08
CA ASP A 89 0.48 1.10 -21.11
C ASP A 89 -0.47 -0.10 -20.98
N ILE A 90 0.06 -1.31 -20.80
CA ILE A 90 -0.76 -2.46 -20.42
C ILE A 90 -0.99 -2.42 -18.92
N PHE A 91 -2.26 -2.41 -18.53
CA PHE A 91 -2.66 -2.35 -17.15
C PHE A 91 -2.27 -3.64 -16.42
N ARG A 92 -1.65 -3.50 -15.24
CA ARG A 92 -1.15 -4.62 -14.42
C ARG A 92 -1.97 -4.88 -13.16
N GLY A 93 -3.02 -4.10 -12.89
CA GLY A 93 -3.80 -4.19 -11.66
C GLY A 93 -4.90 -5.27 -11.63
N ALA A 94 -5.05 -6.05 -12.71
CA ALA A 94 -5.83 -7.29 -12.65
C ALA A 94 -4.92 -8.40 -12.11
N THR A 95 -5.25 -8.92 -10.94
CA THR A 95 -4.40 -9.92 -10.27
C THR A 95 -4.52 -11.28 -11.00
N ASN A 96 -3.41 -11.76 -11.56
CA ASN A 96 -3.19 -13.16 -11.93
C ASN A 96 -4.10 -13.74 -13.04
N CYS A 97 -4.27 -13.02 -14.16
CA CYS A 97 -4.73 -13.59 -15.43
C CYS A 97 -3.91 -13.06 -16.62
N ASP A 98 -3.90 -13.78 -17.73
CA ASP A 98 -3.11 -13.42 -18.93
C ASP A 98 -3.81 -12.42 -19.88
N HIS A 99 -5.02 -11.98 -19.52
CA HIS A 99 -5.78 -11.02 -20.31
C HIS A 99 -5.14 -9.63 -20.28
N SER A 100 -4.94 -9.06 -21.47
CA SER A 100 -4.21 -7.80 -21.64
C SER A 100 -5.13 -6.68 -22.10
N TYR A 101 -5.16 -5.60 -21.31
CA TYR A 101 -5.96 -4.40 -21.56
C TYR A 101 -5.10 -3.17 -21.37
N CYS A 102 -5.30 -2.15 -22.22
CA CYS A 102 -4.61 -0.89 -22.02
C CYS A 102 -5.14 -0.14 -20.80
N THR A 103 -4.33 0.75 -20.22
CA THR A 103 -4.68 1.55 -19.04
C THR A 103 -5.99 2.29 -19.26
N LYS A 104 -6.13 2.98 -20.41
CA LYS A 104 -7.33 3.73 -20.77
C LYS A 104 -8.60 2.87 -20.80
N CYS A 105 -8.54 1.70 -21.43
CA CYS A 105 -9.70 0.80 -21.51
C CYS A 105 -10.07 0.25 -20.13
N THR A 106 -9.07 -0.08 -19.31
CA THR A 106 -9.31 -0.61 -17.97
C THR A 106 -9.95 0.45 -17.06
N ILE A 107 -9.44 1.69 -17.07
CA ILE A 107 -10.04 2.81 -16.33
C ILE A 107 -11.49 3.00 -16.73
N ARG A 108 -11.79 3.10 -18.03
CA ARG A 108 -13.15 3.29 -18.51
C ARG A 108 -14.07 2.15 -18.07
N TYR A 109 -13.62 0.91 -18.21
CA TYR A 109 -14.37 -0.27 -17.78
C TYR A 109 -14.69 -0.23 -16.28
N VAL A 110 -13.69 0.06 -15.44
CA VAL A 110 -13.88 0.13 -13.98
C VAL A 110 -14.84 1.26 -13.61
N VAL A 111 -14.68 2.45 -14.17
CA VAL A 111 -15.58 3.58 -13.92
C VAL A 111 -17.03 3.22 -14.27
N THR A 112 -17.27 2.62 -15.44
CA THR A 112 -18.61 2.15 -15.84
C THR A 112 -19.18 1.13 -14.86
N LYS A 113 -18.37 0.17 -14.39
CA LYS A 113 -18.82 -0.83 -13.41
C LYS A 113 -19.14 -0.21 -12.05
N ILE A 114 -18.41 0.81 -11.63
CA ILE A 114 -18.72 1.58 -10.42
C ILE A 114 -20.04 2.32 -10.57
N GLU A 115 -20.30 2.93 -11.74
CA GLU A 115 -21.56 3.61 -12.04
C GLU A 115 -22.76 2.65 -12.05
N GLU A 116 -22.54 1.41 -12.47
CA GLU A 116 -23.52 0.30 -12.38
C GLU A 116 -23.68 -0.26 -10.93
N ASN A 117 -23.04 0.34 -9.93
CA ASN A 117 -22.99 -0.13 -8.53
C ASN A 117 -22.45 -1.56 -8.36
N VAL A 118 -21.56 -2.00 -9.26
CA VAL A 118 -20.89 -3.30 -9.13
C VAL A 118 -19.72 -3.17 -8.16
N ALA A 119 -19.87 -3.71 -6.94
CA ALA A 119 -18.82 -3.66 -5.92
C ALA A 119 -17.60 -4.53 -6.28
N ARG A 120 -17.82 -5.81 -6.60
CA ARG A 120 -16.75 -6.79 -6.89
C ARG A 120 -16.51 -6.88 -8.39
N ILE A 121 -15.71 -5.94 -8.92
CA ILE A 121 -15.41 -5.85 -10.35
C ILE A 121 -14.45 -6.96 -10.76
N LYS A 122 -14.88 -7.79 -11.72
CA LYS A 122 -14.08 -8.86 -12.32
C LYS A 122 -13.32 -8.37 -13.54
N CYS A 123 -12.33 -9.16 -13.97
CA CYS A 123 -11.70 -9.05 -15.28
C CYS A 123 -12.77 -8.89 -16.38
N PRO A 124 -12.54 -8.05 -17.42
CA PRO A 124 -13.48 -7.88 -18.53
C PRO A 124 -13.77 -9.15 -19.33
N ASP A 125 -12.90 -10.16 -19.23
CA ASP A 125 -13.10 -11.46 -19.86
C ASP A 125 -14.19 -12.26 -19.11
N VAL A 126 -15.15 -12.80 -19.86
CA VAL A 126 -16.39 -13.40 -19.33
C VAL A 126 -16.11 -14.66 -18.51
N GLU A 127 -15.13 -15.47 -18.92
CA GLU A 127 -14.77 -16.71 -18.24
C GLU A 127 -13.79 -16.48 -17.09
N CYS A 128 -13.23 -15.28 -17.00
CA CYS A 128 -12.27 -14.90 -15.97
C CYS A 128 -12.95 -14.45 -14.67
N LYS A 129 -12.69 -15.19 -13.59
CA LYS A 129 -13.22 -14.89 -12.24
C LYS A 129 -12.29 -14.00 -11.40
N ARG A 130 -11.15 -13.56 -11.94
CA ARG A 130 -10.19 -12.72 -11.22
C ARG A 130 -10.78 -11.34 -10.95
N LEU A 131 -10.51 -10.81 -9.76
CA LEU A 131 -10.96 -9.49 -9.34
C LEU A 131 -9.93 -8.42 -9.69
N ILE A 132 -10.44 -7.25 -10.05
CA ILE A 132 -9.65 -6.05 -10.19
C ILE A 132 -9.49 -5.43 -8.81
N GLU A 133 -8.25 -5.08 -8.45
CA GLU A 133 -7.95 -4.62 -7.11
C GLU A 133 -8.13 -3.10 -6.97
N PRO A 134 -8.99 -2.61 -6.05
CA PRO A 134 -9.36 -1.20 -6.00
C PRO A 134 -8.19 -0.24 -5.84
N TYR A 135 -7.19 -0.59 -5.02
CA TYR A 135 -6.08 0.33 -4.72
C TYR A 135 -5.33 0.78 -5.98
N THR A 136 -5.32 -0.05 -7.04
CA THR A 136 -4.63 0.25 -8.29
C THR A 136 -5.27 1.40 -9.07
N PHE A 137 -6.49 1.82 -8.70
CA PHE A 137 -7.22 2.92 -9.32
C PHE A 137 -7.24 4.20 -8.49
N ARG A 138 -6.70 4.19 -7.26
CA ARG A 138 -6.77 5.32 -6.32
C ARG A 138 -6.38 6.66 -6.97
N ASP A 139 -5.31 6.64 -7.77
CA ASP A 139 -4.76 7.83 -8.42
C ASP A 139 -5.13 7.92 -9.92
N LEU A 140 -5.91 6.96 -10.43
CA LEU A 140 -6.30 6.87 -11.84
C LEU A 140 -7.72 7.36 -12.11
N ILE A 141 -8.56 7.44 -11.08
CA ILE A 141 -9.96 7.89 -11.17
C ILE A 141 -10.24 9.02 -10.18
N PRO A 142 -11.28 9.85 -10.44
CA PRO A 142 -11.67 10.90 -9.51
C PRO A 142 -12.00 10.36 -8.11
N LYS A 143 -11.66 11.14 -7.07
CA LYS A 143 -11.81 10.75 -5.67
C LYS A 143 -13.25 10.36 -5.31
N ASP A 144 -14.23 11.11 -5.79
CA ASP A 144 -15.66 10.85 -5.59
C ASP A 144 -16.10 9.49 -6.16
N VAL A 145 -15.59 9.14 -7.35
CA VAL A 145 -15.84 7.83 -7.98
C VAL A 145 -15.19 6.71 -7.18
N PHE A 146 -13.95 6.92 -6.71
CA PHE A 146 -13.25 5.96 -5.86
C PHE A 146 -13.93 5.75 -4.50
N ASP A 147 -14.36 6.83 -3.84
CA ASP A 147 -15.09 6.78 -2.57
C ASP A 147 -16.42 6.03 -2.72
N ARG A 148 -17.15 6.27 -3.83
CA ARG A 148 -18.38 5.52 -4.16
C ARG A 148 -18.11 4.03 -4.31
N TRP A 149 -17.02 3.65 -4.97
CA TRP A 149 -16.63 2.25 -5.08
C TRP A 149 -16.31 1.64 -3.71
N GLY A 150 -15.59 2.37 -2.85
CA GLY A 150 -15.31 1.98 -1.47
C GLY A 150 -16.59 1.74 -0.66
N LYS A 151 -17.57 2.65 -0.76
CA LYS A 151 -18.89 2.49 -0.11
C LYS A 151 -19.60 1.23 -0.60
N ALA A 152 -19.67 1.01 -1.91
CA ALA A 152 -20.28 -0.18 -2.49
C ALA A 152 -19.58 -1.48 -2.03
N LEU A 153 -18.26 -1.47 -1.91
CA LEU A 153 -17.49 -2.60 -1.37
C LEU A 153 -17.85 -2.87 0.10
N CYS A 154 -17.85 -1.85 0.96
CA CYS A 154 -18.26 -1.98 2.36
C CYS A 154 -19.69 -2.51 2.48
N GLU A 155 -20.63 -1.95 1.72
CA GLU A 155 -22.03 -2.38 1.73
C GLU A 155 -22.22 -3.82 1.25
N SER A 156 -21.37 -4.30 0.32
CA SER A 156 -21.42 -5.67 -0.19
C SER A 156 -20.98 -6.72 0.83
N LEU A 157 -20.27 -6.30 1.89
CA LEU A 157 -19.82 -7.18 2.98
C LEU A 157 -20.87 -7.30 4.09
N ILE A 158 -21.81 -6.36 4.18
CA ILE A 158 -22.83 -6.31 5.23
C ILE A 158 -24.08 -7.06 4.73
N MET A 159 -24.50 -8.09 5.46
CA MET A 159 -25.75 -8.77 5.16
C MET A 159 -26.94 -7.82 5.36
N SER A 160 -27.94 -7.89 4.49
CA SER A 160 -29.10 -6.99 4.57
C SER A 160 -29.84 -7.09 5.92
N SER A 161 -29.81 -8.25 6.58
CA SER A 161 -30.39 -8.49 7.90
C SER A 161 -29.62 -7.86 9.06
N GLU A 162 -28.37 -7.45 8.85
CA GLU A 162 -27.48 -6.89 9.88
C GLU A 162 -27.40 -5.36 9.81
N LYS A 163 -28.08 -4.75 8.83
CA LYS A 163 -28.10 -3.29 8.66
C LYS A 163 -29.04 -2.68 9.70
N ILE A 164 -28.47 -2.04 10.72
CA ILE A 164 -29.20 -1.18 11.64
C ILE A 164 -29.06 0.27 11.15
N TYR A 165 -30.18 0.89 10.78
CA TYR A 165 -30.20 2.26 10.30
C TYR A 165 -30.48 3.24 11.44
N CYS A 166 -29.89 4.44 11.34
CA CYS A 166 -30.22 5.51 12.26
C CYS A 166 -31.70 5.89 12.09
N PRO A 167 -32.48 5.95 13.18
CA PRO A 167 -33.92 6.26 13.10
C PRO A 167 -34.20 7.72 12.73
N PHE A 168 -33.20 8.61 12.74
CA PHE A 168 -33.36 10.00 12.35
C PHE A 168 -33.23 10.19 10.83
N GLN A 169 -34.17 10.92 10.25
CA GLN A 169 -34.21 11.18 8.82
C GLN A 169 -32.99 12.00 8.36
N GLY A 170 -32.31 11.55 7.30
CA GLY A 170 -31.11 12.20 6.77
C GLY A 170 -29.80 11.77 7.45
N CYS A 171 -29.84 10.79 8.36
CA CYS A 171 -28.64 10.18 8.91
C CYS A 171 -28.30 8.91 8.12
N SER A 172 -27.62 9.02 6.97
CA SER A 172 -26.97 7.91 6.22
C SER A 172 -26.23 8.41 4.98
#